data_AF-A0A432V3K0-F1
#
_entry.id   AF-A0A432V3K0-F1
#
_cell.length_a   1.000
_cell.length_b   1.000
_cell.length_c   1.000
_cell.angle_alpha   90.00
_cell.angle_beta   90.00
_cell.angle_gamma   90.00
#
_symmetry.space_group_name_H-M   'P 1'
#
loop_
_entity.id
_entity.type
_entity.pdbx_description
1 polymer ?
#
loop_
_entity_poly.entity_id
_entity_poly.type
_entity_poly.pdbx_seq_one_letter_code
_entity_poly.pdbx_strand_id
1 'polypeptide(L)'
;MMENMPLLQLPVLLSPYTDELLSSWISRHATFYAVPPLVMLRHCLPEVRSVRAADLHVSEDQAVRLASMFAIEPAVLRRMTFIDVPKSSHRLLAARPTQYCTRCSPDGPEPAPILRSQLSGWRITCPLCGDLLRAENGREVPSPFGQYRLAARRGEKLLDDEAERGNRTWTSPVEIARLLLMRRVIWPLPREHELWRYRVLGAIIPDLDEVVAAGQVNLPTPAKPILPLQLRPALLAGVAIVERAGPEMLRMLREHMMGDNKVRFSDAAENMIAQAGELRASGQMQLI
;
A
#
# COMPACT_ATOMS: atom_id res chain seq x y z
N MET A 1 -6.99 -14.42 41.07
CA MET A 1 -5.90 -13.48 41.38
C MET A 1 -4.85 -13.64 40.29
N MET A 2 -4.82 -12.75 39.30
CA MET A 2 -3.69 -12.69 38.36
C MET A 2 -2.58 -11.91 39.08
N GLU A 3 -1.46 -12.57 39.36
CA GLU A 3 -0.25 -11.90 39.83
C GLU A 3 0.16 -10.86 38.79
N ASN A 4 0.21 -9.59 39.21
CA ASN A 4 0.90 -8.53 38.49
C ASN A 4 2.40 -8.85 38.50
N MET A 5 2.84 -9.70 37.58
CA MET A 5 4.25 -9.79 37.21
C MET A 5 4.69 -8.40 36.75
N PRO A 6 5.68 -7.75 37.39
CA PRO A 6 6.19 -6.49 36.91
C PRO A 6 6.68 -6.70 35.48
N LEU A 7 6.11 -5.98 34.52
CA LEU A 7 6.50 -6.06 33.12
C LEU A 7 8.00 -5.71 33.04
N LEU A 8 8.83 -6.73 32.83
CA LEU A 8 10.28 -6.58 32.71
C LEU A 8 10.59 -5.74 31.48
N GLN A 9 11.14 -4.55 31.71
CA GLN A 9 11.73 -3.73 30.67
C GLN A 9 13.02 -4.37 30.17
N LEU A 10 13.30 -4.22 28.88
CA LEU A 10 14.60 -4.60 28.33
C LEU A 10 15.70 -3.71 28.92
N PRO A 11 16.84 -4.27 29.36
CA PRO A 11 17.94 -3.49 29.95
C PRO A 11 18.55 -2.42 29.02
N VAL A 12 18.58 -2.72 27.72
CA VAL A 12 19.08 -1.86 26.64
C VAL A 12 18.00 -1.73 25.58
N LEU A 13 17.71 -0.49 25.20
CA LEU A 13 16.72 -0.12 24.19
C LEU A 13 17.40 0.61 23.04
N LEU A 14 17.20 0.12 21.83
CA LEU A 14 17.61 0.80 20.61
C LEU A 14 16.53 1.81 20.23
N SER A 15 16.92 3.05 19.93
CA SER A 15 15.96 4.04 19.44
C SER A 15 15.34 3.59 18.11
N PRO A 16 14.01 3.74 17.93
CA PRO A 16 13.37 3.48 16.65
C PRO A 16 13.78 4.55 15.64
N TYR A 17 13.94 4.17 14.38
CA TYR A 17 14.06 5.12 13.28
C TYR A 17 12.68 5.65 12.88
N THR A 18 12.65 6.86 12.32
CA THR A 18 11.43 7.39 11.70
C THR A 18 10.98 6.48 10.58
N ASP A 19 9.67 6.18 10.52
CA ASP A 19 9.06 5.26 9.55
C ASP A 19 9.50 3.79 9.69
N GLU A 20 10.21 3.39 10.74
CA GLU A 20 10.64 2.00 10.93
C GLU A 20 9.44 1.06 11.23
N LEU A 21 9.48 -0.16 10.68
CA LEU A 21 8.53 -1.21 11.02
C LEU A 21 8.77 -1.79 12.42
N LEU A 22 7.68 -2.15 13.11
CA LEU A 22 7.74 -2.79 14.41
C LEU A 22 8.53 -4.10 14.36
N SER A 23 8.30 -4.93 13.33
CA SER A 23 9.06 -6.17 13.12
C SER A 23 10.55 -5.93 12.89
N SER A 24 10.92 -4.86 12.17
CA SER A 24 12.31 -4.45 11.97
C SER A 24 12.97 -4.07 13.28
N TRP A 25 12.30 -3.22 14.05
CA TRP A 25 12.81 -2.72 15.31
C TRP A 25 12.98 -3.82 16.36
N ILE A 26 12.02 -4.75 16.44
CA ILE A 26 12.14 -5.97 17.25
C ILE A 26 13.31 -6.82 16.76
N SER A 27 13.49 -6.96 15.44
CA SER A 27 14.58 -7.77 14.89
C SER A 27 15.96 -7.18 15.23
N ARG A 28 16.12 -5.84 15.18
CA ARG A 28 17.35 -5.17 15.61
C ARG A 28 17.65 -5.40 17.09
N HIS A 29 16.63 -5.32 17.95
CA HIS A 29 16.79 -5.68 19.37
C HIS A 29 17.19 -7.14 19.51
N ALA A 30 16.50 -8.05 18.85
CA ALA A 30 16.78 -9.48 18.91
C ALA A 30 18.22 -9.79 18.48
N THR A 31 18.71 -9.14 17.42
CA THR A 31 20.12 -9.20 17.01
C THR A 31 21.06 -8.69 18.11
N PHE A 32 20.77 -7.53 18.72
CA PHE A 32 21.57 -6.98 19.81
C PHE A 32 21.69 -7.95 21.01
N TYR A 33 20.60 -8.62 21.37
CA TYR A 33 20.56 -9.61 22.46
C TYR A 33 20.96 -11.03 22.03
N ALA A 34 21.37 -11.24 20.78
CA ALA A 34 21.71 -12.55 20.21
C ALA A 34 20.60 -13.62 20.38
N VAL A 35 19.34 -13.22 20.24
CA VAL A 35 18.17 -14.11 20.29
C VAL A 35 17.38 -14.08 18.96
N PRO A 36 16.66 -15.15 18.60
CA PRO A 36 15.79 -15.10 17.42
C PRO A 36 14.66 -14.07 17.58
N PRO A 37 14.33 -13.26 16.54
CA PRO A 37 13.29 -12.23 16.63
C PRO A 37 11.92 -12.71 17.13
N LEU A 38 11.50 -13.91 16.71
CA LEU A 38 10.24 -14.50 17.17
C LEU A 38 10.30 -14.93 18.65
N VAL A 39 11.47 -15.36 19.14
CA VAL A 39 11.66 -15.72 20.55
C VAL A 39 11.57 -14.47 21.42
N MET A 40 12.22 -13.37 21.02
CA MET A 40 12.09 -12.09 21.71
C MET A 40 10.62 -11.62 21.75
N LEU A 41 9.92 -11.65 20.62
CA LEU A 41 8.51 -11.23 20.58
C LEU A 41 7.62 -12.10 21.47
N ARG A 42 7.85 -13.41 21.48
CA ARG A 42 7.10 -14.36 22.32
C ARG A 42 7.37 -14.22 23.81
N HIS A 43 8.46 -13.55 24.20
CA HIS A 43 8.71 -13.26 25.61
C HIS A 43 7.58 -12.43 26.23
N CYS A 44 6.99 -11.51 25.47
CA CYS A 44 5.84 -10.71 25.91
C CYS A 44 4.52 -11.14 25.28
N LEU A 45 4.54 -11.68 24.06
CA LEU A 45 3.36 -12.09 23.32
C LEU A 45 3.44 -13.59 22.91
N PRO A 46 3.27 -14.53 23.86
CA PRO A 46 3.47 -15.96 23.62
C PRO A 46 2.56 -16.52 22.51
N GLU A 47 1.40 -15.90 22.26
CA GLU A 47 0.43 -16.29 21.24
C GLU A 47 0.86 -15.99 19.79
N VAL A 48 1.90 -15.17 19.59
CA VAL A 48 2.29 -14.71 18.25
C VAL A 48 2.97 -15.82 17.45
N ARG A 49 2.53 -15.97 16.18
CA ARG A 49 3.03 -16.99 15.25
C ARG A 49 4.14 -16.50 14.33
N SER A 50 4.23 -15.21 14.08
CA SER A 50 5.27 -14.61 13.23
C SER A 50 5.53 -13.16 13.64
N VAL A 51 6.77 -12.71 13.45
CA VAL A 51 7.15 -11.32 13.72
C VAL A 51 6.39 -10.35 12.80
N ARG A 52 6.21 -10.75 11.53
CA ARG A 52 5.44 -9.98 10.55
C ARG A 52 3.99 -9.73 10.98
N ALA A 53 3.37 -10.62 11.74
CA ALA A 53 2.01 -10.41 12.22
C ALA A 53 1.89 -9.12 13.04
N ALA A 54 2.95 -8.76 13.78
CA ALA A 54 3.01 -7.53 14.56
C ALA A 54 2.97 -6.26 13.69
N ASP A 55 3.34 -6.33 12.42
CA ASP A 55 3.23 -5.17 11.52
C ASP A 55 1.79 -4.91 11.08
N LEU A 56 0.92 -5.93 11.07
CA LEU A 56 -0.43 -5.83 10.50
C LEU A 56 -1.52 -5.87 11.56
N HIS A 57 -1.24 -6.50 12.70
CA HIS A 57 -2.22 -6.71 13.74
C HIS A 57 -1.55 -6.81 15.11
N VAL A 58 -1.88 -5.86 15.97
CA VAL A 58 -1.51 -5.83 17.38
C VAL A 58 -2.77 -5.42 18.14
N SER A 59 -3.30 -6.27 19.01
CA SER A 59 -4.46 -5.85 19.84
C SER A 59 -4.04 -4.74 20.81
N GLU A 60 -5.00 -4.01 21.39
CA GLU A 60 -4.67 -2.95 22.37
C GLU A 60 -3.88 -3.49 23.56
N ASP A 61 -4.29 -4.65 24.08
CA ASP A 61 -3.60 -5.33 25.17
C ASP A 61 -2.20 -5.81 24.77
N GLN A 62 -2.02 -6.29 23.53
CA GLN A 62 -0.68 -6.60 23.01
C GLN A 62 0.19 -5.34 22.87
N ALA A 63 -0.38 -4.23 22.43
CA ALA A 63 0.32 -2.95 22.30
C ALA A 63 0.76 -2.43 23.66
N VAL A 64 -0.06 -2.53 24.71
CA VAL A 64 0.30 -2.14 26.09
C VAL A 64 1.43 -3.01 26.63
N ARG A 65 1.37 -4.33 26.41
CA ARG A 65 2.42 -5.25 26.85
C ARG A 65 3.76 -4.98 26.16
N LEU A 66 3.75 -4.77 24.84
CA LEU A 66 4.95 -4.40 24.09
C LEU A 66 5.48 -3.01 24.48
N ALA A 67 4.60 -2.02 24.59
CA ALA A 67 4.95 -0.66 25.01
C ALA A 67 5.66 -0.66 26.37
N SER A 68 5.18 -1.49 27.30
CA SER A 68 5.78 -1.65 28.62
C SER A 68 7.15 -2.32 28.56
N MET A 69 7.30 -3.43 27.81
CA MET A 69 8.57 -4.14 27.63
C MET A 69 9.66 -3.26 27.01
N PHE A 70 9.30 -2.49 25.98
CA PHE A 70 10.22 -1.65 25.24
C PHE A 70 10.28 -0.19 25.76
N ALA A 71 9.63 0.09 26.89
CA ALA A 71 9.53 1.42 27.52
C ALA A 71 9.23 2.55 26.52
N ILE A 72 8.24 2.33 25.64
CA ILE A 72 7.86 3.28 24.58
C ILE A 72 6.37 3.60 24.65
N GLU A 73 5.98 4.79 24.22
CA GLU A 73 4.56 5.15 24.15
C GLU A 73 3.81 4.24 23.16
N PRO A 74 2.61 3.73 23.52
CA PRO A 74 1.78 2.93 22.61
C PRO A 74 1.51 3.62 21.27
N ALA A 75 1.42 4.95 21.25
CA ALA A 75 1.22 5.73 20.03
C ALA A 75 2.42 5.64 19.08
N VAL A 76 3.66 5.60 19.59
CA VAL A 76 4.86 5.41 18.75
C VAL A 76 4.85 3.99 18.19
N LEU A 77 4.55 2.99 19.01
CA LEU A 77 4.45 1.60 18.57
C LEU A 77 3.43 1.42 17.45
N ARG A 78 2.23 2.00 17.58
CA ARG A 78 1.20 1.93 16.53
C ARG A 78 1.68 2.55 15.21
N ARG A 79 2.40 3.68 15.26
CA ARG A 79 2.99 4.31 14.06
C ARG A 79 4.03 3.45 13.36
N MET A 80 4.61 2.46 14.03
CA MET A 80 5.54 1.48 13.45
C MET A 80 4.83 0.27 12.82
N THR A 81 3.50 0.25 12.86
CA THR A 81 2.66 -0.81 12.29
C THR A 81 1.74 -0.24 11.20
N PHE A 82 1.01 -1.11 10.53
CA PHE A 82 -0.09 -0.81 9.62
C PHE A 82 -1.45 -1.06 10.28
N ILE A 83 -1.53 -1.08 11.62
CA ILE A 83 -2.79 -1.39 12.32
C ILE A 83 -3.92 -0.41 11.97
N ASP A 84 -3.57 0.86 11.81
CA ASP A 84 -4.53 1.93 11.52
C ASP A 84 -4.81 2.05 10.01
N VAL A 85 -4.12 1.25 9.18
CA VAL A 85 -4.39 1.20 7.74
C VAL A 85 -5.69 0.41 7.48
N PRO A 86 -6.63 0.93 6.68
CA PRO A 86 -7.84 0.20 6.34
C PRO A 86 -7.54 -1.15 5.68
N LYS A 87 -8.29 -2.20 6.06
CA LYS A 87 -8.13 -3.56 5.50
C LYS A 87 -8.22 -3.62 3.98
N SER A 88 -8.97 -2.71 3.33
CA SER A 88 -9.02 -2.59 1.87
C SER A 88 -7.64 -2.26 1.29
N SER A 89 -6.90 -1.36 1.92
CA SER A 89 -5.56 -0.90 1.53
C SER A 89 -4.47 -1.94 1.79
N HIS A 90 -4.69 -2.95 2.64
CA HIS A 90 -3.72 -4.02 2.91
C HIS A 90 -3.30 -4.78 1.64
N ARG A 91 -4.15 -4.79 0.60
CA ARG A 91 -3.82 -5.41 -0.71
C ARG A 91 -2.67 -4.70 -1.42
N LEU A 92 -2.39 -3.45 -1.07
CA LEU A 92 -1.28 -2.66 -1.57
C LEU A 92 -0.07 -2.67 -0.63
N LEU A 93 -0.08 -3.46 0.44
CA LEU A 93 1.09 -3.70 1.27
C LEU A 93 1.89 -4.89 0.75
N ALA A 94 3.16 -4.66 0.44
CA ALA A 94 4.04 -5.68 -0.09
C ALA A 94 4.46 -6.69 0.99
N ALA A 95 4.65 -7.94 0.56
CA ALA A 95 5.13 -9.04 1.40
C ALA A 95 6.62 -8.90 1.80
N ARG A 96 7.34 -7.95 1.24
CA ARG A 96 8.76 -7.68 1.51
C ARG A 96 9.04 -6.23 1.11
N PRO A 97 10.16 -5.64 1.54
CA PRO A 97 10.65 -4.41 0.95
C PRO A 97 10.66 -4.54 -0.57
N THR A 98 10.19 -3.50 -1.26
CA THR A 98 10.20 -3.46 -2.75
C THR A 98 10.93 -2.24 -3.28
N GLN A 99 11.22 -1.30 -2.39
CA GLN A 99 11.77 0.00 -2.71
C GLN A 99 12.49 0.60 -1.52
N TYR A 100 13.33 1.59 -1.76
CA TYR A 100 14.05 2.33 -0.72
C TYR A 100 14.34 3.76 -1.19
N CYS A 101 14.79 4.61 -0.26
CA CYS A 101 15.19 5.98 -0.57
C CYS A 101 16.69 6.10 -0.36
N THR A 102 17.46 6.48 -1.38
CA THR A 102 18.92 6.63 -1.25
C THR A 102 19.36 7.74 -0.31
N ARG A 103 18.46 8.66 0.04
CA ARG A 103 18.75 9.78 0.94
C ARG A 103 18.37 9.50 2.39
N CYS A 104 17.28 8.75 2.60
CA CYS A 104 16.70 8.52 3.92
C CYS A 104 16.86 7.10 4.44
N SER A 105 17.21 6.13 3.57
CA SER A 105 17.59 4.82 4.04
C SER A 105 18.96 4.96 4.73
N PRO A 106 19.06 4.63 6.02
CA PRO A 106 20.31 4.80 6.75
C PRO A 106 21.32 3.75 6.27
N ASP A 107 22.50 4.21 5.88
CA ASP A 107 23.69 3.37 5.80
C ASP A 107 24.13 3.07 7.24
N GLY A 108 24.11 1.80 7.65
CA GLY A 108 24.40 1.42 9.02
C GLY A 108 24.80 -0.05 9.18
N PRO A 109 25.32 -0.44 10.36
CA PRO A 109 25.65 -1.84 10.64
C PRO A 109 24.40 -2.71 10.55
N GLU A 110 24.53 -3.87 9.90
CA GLU A 110 23.41 -4.78 9.69
C GLU A 110 22.82 -5.29 11.02
N PRO A 111 21.48 -5.50 11.09
CA PRO A 111 20.52 -5.31 10.01
C PRO A 111 20.07 -3.85 9.88
N ALA A 112 20.11 -3.33 8.65
CA ALA A 112 19.54 -2.02 8.32
C ALA A 112 18.02 -2.01 8.62
N PRO A 113 17.48 -0.89 9.13
CA PRO A 113 16.07 -0.81 9.45
C PRO A 113 15.20 -0.90 8.19
N ILE A 114 14.14 -1.68 8.29
CA ILE A 114 13.11 -1.76 7.26
C ILE A 114 12.05 -0.71 7.56
N LEU A 115 11.84 0.21 6.60
CA LEU A 115 10.85 1.28 6.75
C LEU A 115 9.49 0.86 6.19
N ARG A 116 8.39 1.36 6.78
CA ARG A 116 7.01 1.14 6.33
C ARG A 116 6.85 1.52 4.88
N SER A 117 7.40 2.66 4.47
CA SER A 117 7.37 3.12 3.09
C SER A 117 7.98 2.14 2.09
N GLN A 118 8.88 1.24 2.50
CA GLN A 118 9.45 0.22 1.61
C GLN A 118 8.42 -0.87 1.22
N LEU A 119 7.37 -1.03 2.02
CA LEU A 119 6.28 -1.99 1.80
C LEU A 119 5.03 -1.33 1.19
N SER A 120 4.90 -0.01 1.24
CA SER A 120 3.75 0.72 0.69
C SER A 120 3.74 0.72 -0.84
N GLY A 121 2.95 -0.16 -1.45
CA GLY A 121 2.84 -0.35 -2.90
C GLY A 121 2.20 0.83 -3.66
N TRP A 122 1.64 1.80 -2.95
CA TRP A 122 1.12 3.05 -3.52
C TRP A 122 2.16 4.18 -3.61
N ARG A 123 3.37 3.98 -3.08
CA ARG A 123 4.41 5.02 -3.06
C ARG A 123 5.32 4.95 -4.28
N ILE A 124 5.70 6.14 -4.75
CA ILE A 124 6.75 6.47 -5.73
C ILE A 124 7.69 7.55 -5.17
N THR A 125 7.28 8.31 -4.15
CA THR A 125 8.10 9.28 -3.42
C THR A 125 8.33 8.85 -1.97
N CYS A 126 9.48 9.25 -1.42
CA CYS A 126 9.81 9.04 -0.02
C CYS A 126 8.96 9.97 0.86
N PRO A 127 8.26 9.45 1.88
CA PRO A 127 7.45 10.30 2.76
C PRO A 127 8.29 11.24 3.65
N LEU A 128 9.59 10.97 3.80
CA LEU A 128 10.49 11.73 4.67
C LEU A 128 11.13 12.94 3.95
N CYS A 129 11.61 12.75 2.72
CA CYS A 129 12.31 13.82 1.97
C CYS A 129 11.64 14.23 0.65
N GLY A 130 10.63 13.48 0.17
CA GLY A 130 9.95 13.74 -1.10
C GLY A 130 10.71 13.31 -2.36
N ASP A 131 11.93 12.78 -2.23
CA ASP A 131 12.71 12.24 -3.35
C ASP A 131 12.05 10.98 -3.93
N LEU A 132 12.38 10.65 -5.19
CA LEU A 132 11.87 9.43 -5.83
C LEU A 132 12.46 8.18 -5.17
N LEU A 133 11.61 7.19 -4.94
CA LEU A 133 12.04 5.89 -4.45
C LEU A 133 12.75 5.11 -5.55
N ARG A 134 13.67 4.23 -5.16
CA ARG A 134 14.36 3.27 -6.04
C ARG A 134 13.88 1.86 -5.76
N ALA A 135 13.84 1.02 -6.78
CA ALA A 135 13.49 -0.38 -6.63
C ALA A 135 14.61 -1.15 -5.92
N GLU A 136 14.27 -2.11 -5.06
CA GLU A 136 15.24 -2.90 -4.27
C GLU A 136 16.27 -3.64 -5.15
N ASN A 137 15.91 -4.00 -6.38
CA ASN A 137 16.76 -4.79 -7.28
C ASN A 137 17.89 -3.98 -7.98
N GLY A 138 18.11 -2.72 -7.62
CA GLY A 138 19.26 -1.91 -8.06
C GLY A 138 19.28 -1.53 -9.53
N ARG A 139 18.33 -2.00 -10.36
CA ARG A 139 18.20 -1.58 -11.76
C ARG A 139 17.42 -0.28 -11.79
N GLU A 140 18.14 0.83 -11.90
CA GLU A 140 17.54 2.13 -12.20
C GLU A 140 16.94 2.12 -13.59
N VAL A 141 15.67 1.73 -13.67
CA VAL A 141 14.86 1.94 -14.85
C VAL A 141 13.98 3.14 -14.57
N PRO A 142 14.26 4.31 -15.19
CA PRO A 142 13.37 5.45 -15.12
C PRO A 142 11.95 5.03 -15.52
N SER A 143 10.94 5.59 -14.85
CA SER A 143 9.57 5.34 -15.26
C SER A 143 9.35 5.87 -16.68
N PRO A 144 8.80 5.06 -17.61
CA PRO A 144 8.46 5.51 -18.96
C PRO A 144 7.27 6.48 -18.97
N PHE A 145 6.60 6.67 -17.83
CA PHE A 145 5.40 7.50 -17.67
C PHE A 145 5.73 8.88 -17.11
N GLY A 146 6.87 9.46 -17.50
CA GLY A 146 7.35 10.76 -17.01
C GLY A 146 6.35 11.89 -17.23
N GLN A 147 5.62 11.87 -18.34
CA GLN A 147 4.55 12.79 -18.70
C GLN A 147 3.38 12.80 -17.70
N TYR A 148 3.16 11.69 -16.98
CA TYR A 148 2.09 11.55 -16.00
C TYR A 148 2.51 11.88 -14.56
N ARG A 149 3.74 12.34 -14.33
CA ARG A 149 4.32 12.54 -12.98
C ARG A 149 3.44 13.38 -12.04
N LEU A 150 2.85 14.47 -12.51
CA LEU A 150 1.99 15.32 -11.68
C LEU A 150 0.68 14.61 -11.28
N ALA A 151 0.08 13.86 -12.21
CA ALA A 151 -1.11 13.06 -11.91
C ALA A 151 -0.77 11.89 -10.98
N ALA A 152 0.38 11.24 -11.20
CA ALA A 152 0.87 10.17 -10.34
C ALA A 152 1.08 10.63 -8.88
N ARG A 153 1.68 11.81 -8.66
CA ARG A 153 1.81 12.38 -7.31
C ARG A 153 0.46 12.66 -6.64
N ARG A 154 -0.54 13.09 -7.40
CA ARG A 154 -1.91 13.23 -6.86
C ARG A 154 -2.51 11.87 -6.48
N GLY A 155 -2.32 10.85 -7.33
CA GLY A 155 -2.80 9.49 -7.05
C GLY A 155 -2.13 8.85 -5.85
N GLU A 156 -0.82 9.04 -5.70
CA GLU A 156 -0.06 8.65 -4.51
C GLU A 156 -0.68 9.29 -3.27
N LYS A 157 -0.90 10.60 -3.30
CA LYS A 157 -1.50 11.33 -2.17
C LYS A 157 -2.90 10.83 -1.83
N LEU A 158 -3.75 10.57 -2.83
CA LEU A 158 -5.10 10.04 -2.61
C LEU A 158 -5.08 8.69 -1.89
N LEU A 159 -4.23 7.76 -2.35
CA LEU A 159 -4.08 6.44 -1.71
C LEU A 159 -3.47 6.56 -0.32
N ASP A 160 -2.53 7.49 -0.13
CA ASP A 160 -1.89 7.71 1.15
C ASP A 160 -2.82 8.35 2.19
N ASP A 161 -3.64 9.31 1.77
CA ASP A 161 -4.66 9.94 2.62
C ASP A 161 -5.72 8.89 3.03
N GLU A 162 -6.12 7.99 2.14
CA GLU A 162 -6.99 6.86 2.53
C GLU A 162 -6.26 5.90 3.48
N ALA A 163 -5.00 5.54 3.19
CA ALA A 163 -4.26 4.56 3.96
C ALA A 163 -3.91 5.03 5.38
N GLU A 164 -3.46 6.27 5.55
CA GLU A 164 -2.98 6.79 6.84
C GLU A 164 -4.06 7.52 7.64
N ARG A 165 -5.12 8.04 6.97
CA ARG A 165 -6.14 8.87 7.63
C ARG A 165 -7.56 8.35 7.45
N GLY A 166 -7.76 7.30 6.64
CA GLY A 166 -9.10 6.84 6.25
C GLY A 166 -9.85 7.85 5.38
N ASN A 167 -9.17 8.88 4.87
CA ASN A 167 -9.80 9.94 4.10
C ASN A 167 -10.17 9.42 2.70
N ARG A 168 -11.46 9.52 2.37
CA ARG A 168 -11.98 9.21 1.05
C ARG A 168 -12.57 10.47 0.43
N THR A 169 -12.55 10.56 -0.89
CA THR A 169 -13.28 11.60 -1.61
C THR A 169 -14.71 11.12 -1.86
N TRP A 170 -15.11 10.92 -3.11
CA TRP A 170 -16.40 10.33 -3.45
C TRP A 170 -16.38 8.79 -3.48
N THR A 171 -15.20 8.18 -3.54
CA THR A 171 -15.03 6.72 -3.48
C THR A 171 -13.63 6.37 -2.96
N SER A 172 -13.31 5.08 -2.83
CA SER A 172 -11.98 4.59 -2.43
C SER A 172 -11.00 4.61 -3.61
N PRO A 173 -9.88 5.36 -3.53
CA PRO A 173 -8.77 5.26 -4.48
C PRO A 173 -8.23 3.84 -4.65
N VAL A 174 -8.27 3.01 -3.60
CA VAL A 174 -7.87 1.60 -3.68
C VAL A 174 -8.80 0.82 -4.61
N GLU A 175 -10.11 1.01 -4.51
CA GLU A 175 -11.07 0.33 -5.39
C GLU A 175 -10.96 0.82 -6.84
N ILE A 176 -10.71 2.12 -7.07
CA ILE A 176 -10.37 2.64 -8.40
C ILE A 176 -9.14 1.89 -8.95
N ALA A 177 -8.06 1.81 -8.18
CA ALA A 177 -6.83 1.13 -8.60
C ALA A 177 -7.09 -0.33 -8.99
N ARG A 178 -7.96 -1.03 -8.26
CA ARG A 178 -8.35 -2.42 -8.54
C ARG A 178 -9.15 -2.54 -9.84
N LEU A 179 -10.12 -1.66 -10.08
CA LEU A 179 -10.90 -1.62 -11.32
C LEU A 179 -10.02 -1.36 -12.53
N LEU A 180 -9.05 -0.45 -12.40
CA LEU A 180 -8.09 -0.13 -13.48
C LEU A 180 -7.21 -1.33 -13.86
N LEU A 181 -7.02 -2.28 -12.95
CA LEU A 181 -6.27 -3.51 -13.21
C LEU A 181 -7.14 -4.69 -13.66
N MET A 182 -8.42 -4.46 -13.96
CA MET A 182 -9.24 -5.48 -14.63
C MET A 182 -8.83 -5.61 -16.10
N ARG A 183 -8.96 -6.81 -16.66
CA ARG A 183 -8.74 -7.05 -18.09
C ARG A 183 -9.82 -6.35 -18.90
N ARG A 184 -9.40 -5.53 -19.85
CA ARG A 184 -10.29 -4.91 -20.83
C ARG A 184 -10.31 -5.72 -22.12
N VAL A 185 -11.24 -5.36 -23.01
CA VAL A 185 -11.23 -5.79 -24.39
C VAL A 185 -10.71 -4.66 -25.27
N ILE A 186 -9.98 -5.03 -26.32
CA ILE A 186 -9.69 -4.13 -27.44
C ILE A 186 -10.22 -4.75 -28.74
N TRP A 187 -10.53 -3.90 -29.72
CA TRP A 187 -10.94 -4.32 -31.05
C TRP A 187 -9.92 -3.85 -32.10
N PRO A 188 -9.49 -4.71 -33.05
CA PRO A 188 -9.85 -6.12 -33.21
C PRO A 188 -9.39 -7.00 -32.03
N LEU A 189 -10.09 -8.12 -31.81
CA LEU A 189 -9.78 -9.01 -30.69
C LEU A 189 -8.34 -9.53 -30.79
N PRO A 190 -7.49 -9.32 -29.75
CA PRO A 190 -6.13 -9.84 -29.73
C PRO A 190 -6.12 -11.36 -29.67
N ARG A 191 -4.97 -11.95 -29.97
CA ARG A 191 -4.79 -13.38 -29.74
C ARG A 191 -4.85 -13.66 -28.22
N GLU A 192 -5.33 -14.83 -27.84
CA GLU A 192 -5.57 -15.16 -26.42
C GLU A 192 -4.32 -14.96 -25.53
N HIS A 193 -3.14 -15.30 -26.05
CA HIS A 193 -1.86 -15.12 -25.36
C HIS A 193 -1.40 -13.66 -25.23
N GLU A 194 -2.14 -12.69 -25.76
CA GLU A 194 -1.86 -11.25 -25.65
C GLU A 194 -2.80 -10.57 -24.64
N LEU A 195 -3.90 -11.22 -24.22
CA LEU A 195 -4.90 -10.64 -23.32
C LEU A 195 -4.34 -10.22 -21.95
N TRP A 196 -3.17 -10.74 -21.57
CA TRP A 196 -2.51 -10.40 -20.31
C TRP A 196 -2.01 -8.95 -20.25
N ARG A 197 -1.77 -8.27 -21.37
CA ARG A 197 -1.27 -6.87 -21.38
C ARG A 197 -2.38 -5.83 -21.23
N TYR A 198 -3.57 -6.14 -21.73
CA TYR A 198 -4.66 -5.18 -21.80
C TYR A 198 -5.39 -5.04 -20.46
N ARG A 199 -5.28 -3.85 -19.87
CA ARG A 199 -5.99 -3.45 -18.65
C ARG A 199 -6.84 -2.23 -18.89
N VAL A 200 -7.90 -2.05 -18.10
CA VAL A 200 -8.73 -0.83 -18.13
C VAL A 200 -7.85 0.41 -18.00
N LEU A 201 -6.77 0.33 -17.19
CA LEU A 201 -5.77 1.37 -17.04
C LEU A 201 -5.23 1.89 -18.39
N GLY A 202 -5.03 1.01 -19.37
CA GLY A 202 -4.52 1.39 -20.69
C GLY A 202 -5.48 2.26 -21.50
N ALA A 203 -6.70 2.52 -21.02
CA ALA A 203 -7.71 3.34 -21.72
C ALA A 203 -7.57 4.79 -21.28
N ILE A 204 -6.99 4.96 -20.10
CA ILE A 204 -6.68 6.23 -19.46
C ILE A 204 -5.22 6.60 -19.70
N ILE A 205 -4.34 5.60 -19.74
CA ILE A 205 -2.91 5.71 -20.01
C ILE A 205 -2.60 4.96 -21.30
N PRO A 206 -2.80 5.57 -22.49
CA PRO A 206 -2.72 4.87 -23.78
C PRO A 206 -1.38 4.16 -24.02
N ASP A 207 -0.28 4.77 -23.57
CA ASP A 207 1.08 4.25 -23.76
C ASP A 207 1.36 2.96 -22.93
N LEU A 208 0.47 2.58 -22.01
CA LEU A 208 0.69 1.46 -21.09
C LEU A 208 0.86 0.13 -21.84
N ASP A 209 -0.01 -0.17 -22.79
CA ASP A 209 -0.04 -1.49 -23.43
C ASP A 209 1.25 -1.75 -24.22
N GLU A 210 1.78 -0.72 -24.87
CA GLU A 210 3.04 -0.76 -25.62
C GLU A 210 4.24 -0.96 -24.69
N VAL A 211 4.31 -0.18 -23.60
CA VAL A 211 5.36 -0.32 -22.58
C VAL A 211 5.37 -1.72 -21.96
N VAL A 212 4.19 -2.25 -21.65
CA VAL A 212 4.00 -3.57 -21.07
C VAL A 212 4.41 -4.67 -22.05
N ALA A 213 4.07 -4.53 -23.32
CA ALA A 213 4.47 -5.44 -24.38
C ALA A 213 5.99 -5.44 -24.59
N ALA A 214 6.60 -4.25 -24.71
CA ALA A 214 8.03 -4.09 -24.95
C ALA A 214 8.88 -4.65 -23.80
N GLY A 215 8.44 -4.45 -22.55
CA GLY A 215 9.12 -4.97 -21.36
C GLY A 215 8.75 -6.40 -20.98
N GLN A 216 7.81 -7.04 -21.68
CA GLN A 216 7.23 -8.34 -21.32
C GLN A 216 6.78 -8.40 -19.83
N VAL A 217 6.22 -7.31 -19.31
CA VAL A 217 5.94 -7.17 -17.87
C VAL A 217 4.52 -7.60 -17.54
N ASN A 218 4.35 -8.77 -16.91
CA ASN A 218 3.03 -9.22 -16.47
C ASN A 218 2.42 -8.26 -15.43
N LEU A 219 1.33 -7.59 -15.82
CA LEU A 219 0.60 -6.69 -14.92
C LEU A 219 -0.15 -7.49 -13.83
N PRO A 220 -0.15 -6.97 -12.58
CA PRO A 220 -0.83 -7.61 -11.47
C PRO A 220 -2.34 -7.73 -11.67
N THR A 221 -2.97 -8.55 -10.83
CA THR A 221 -4.43 -8.70 -10.80
C THR A 221 -5.06 -7.69 -9.83
N PRO A 222 -6.37 -7.42 -9.95
CA PRO A 222 -7.12 -6.59 -8.99
C PRO A 222 -7.06 -7.08 -7.55
N ALA A 223 -6.69 -8.35 -7.31
CA ALA A 223 -6.58 -8.91 -5.97
C ALA A 223 -5.27 -8.50 -5.25
N LYS A 224 -4.20 -8.25 -6.02
CA LYS A 224 -2.86 -7.87 -5.54
C LYS A 224 -2.31 -6.70 -6.39
N PRO A 225 -2.88 -5.49 -6.26
CA PRO A 225 -2.68 -4.38 -7.19
C PRO A 225 -1.33 -3.63 -7.04
N ILE A 226 -0.25 -4.32 -6.67
CA ILE A 226 1.08 -3.71 -6.51
C ILE A 226 1.86 -3.84 -7.81
N LEU A 227 2.09 -2.72 -8.49
CA LEU A 227 2.94 -2.68 -9.69
C LEU A 227 4.42 -2.59 -9.32
N PRO A 228 5.33 -3.04 -10.21
CA PRO A 228 6.73 -2.64 -10.18
C PRO A 228 6.88 -1.12 -10.14
N LEU A 229 7.88 -0.62 -9.41
CA LEU A 229 8.03 0.81 -9.10
C LEU A 229 7.99 1.71 -10.34
N GLN A 230 8.63 1.29 -11.43
CA GLN A 230 8.67 2.00 -12.70
C GLN A 230 7.31 2.12 -13.40
N LEU A 231 6.36 1.21 -13.13
CA LEU A 231 5.01 1.22 -13.70
C LEU A 231 3.97 1.85 -12.77
N ARG A 232 4.27 2.01 -11.47
CA ARG A 232 3.34 2.63 -10.51
C ARG A 232 2.85 4.01 -10.93
N PRO A 233 3.67 4.90 -11.54
CA PRO A 233 3.18 6.20 -12.00
C PRO A 233 1.99 6.11 -12.95
N ALA A 234 1.90 5.09 -13.80
CA ALA A 234 0.72 4.90 -14.66
C ALA A 234 -0.54 4.61 -13.83
N LEU A 235 -0.48 3.65 -12.91
CA LEU A 235 -1.64 3.31 -12.06
C LEU A 235 -2.08 4.52 -11.22
N LEU A 236 -1.13 5.18 -10.55
CA LEU A 236 -1.41 6.34 -9.70
C LEU A 236 -2.00 7.49 -10.51
N ALA A 237 -1.48 7.75 -11.71
CA ALA A 237 -2.05 8.75 -12.60
C ALA A 237 -3.47 8.37 -13.02
N GLY A 238 -3.71 7.11 -13.37
CA GLY A 238 -5.04 6.59 -13.67
C GLY A 238 -6.02 6.80 -12.51
N VAL A 239 -5.61 6.48 -11.28
CA VAL A 239 -6.41 6.72 -10.07
C VAL A 239 -6.79 8.19 -9.94
N ALA A 240 -5.81 9.10 -10.07
CA ALA A 240 -6.07 10.53 -9.97
C ALA A 240 -6.98 11.07 -11.09
N ILE A 241 -6.86 10.52 -12.31
CA ILE A 241 -7.70 10.93 -13.45
C ILE A 241 -9.15 10.48 -13.23
N VAL A 242 -9.37 9.23 -12.82
CA VAL A 242 -10.72 8.72 -12.51
C VAL A 242 -11.33 9.45 -11.33
N GLU A 243 -10.57 9.62 -10.25
CA GLU A 243 -11.04 10.32 -9.06
C GLU A 243 -11.49 11.75 -9.40
N ARG A 244 -10.67 12.49 -10.16
CA ARG A 244 -11.01 13.84 -10.60
C ARG A 244 -12.21 13.90 -11.56
N ALA A 245 -12.34 12.92 -12.45
CA ALA A 245 -13.41 12.90 -13.44
C ALA A 245 -14.75 12.41 -12.86
N GLY A 246 -14.72 11.66 -11.75
CA GLY A 246 -15.91 11.23 -11.04
C GLY A 246 -16.56 9.95 -11.59
N PRO A 247 -17.78 9.63 -11.09
CA PRO A 247 -18.58 8.46 -11.48
C PRO A 247 -18.73 8.25 -12.99
N GLU A 248 -18.82 9.34 -13.76
CA GLU A 248 -19.00 9.33 -15.21
C GLU A 248 -17.86 8.62 -15.92
N MET A 249 -16.63 8.76 -15.41
CA MET A 249 -15.46 8.07 -15.93
C MET A 249 -15.61 6.55 -15.77
N LEU A 250 -16.12 6.05 -14.64
CA LEU A 250 -16.37 4.62 -14.46
C LEU A 250 -17.40 4.09 -15.46
N ARG A 251 -18.48 4.86 -15.71
CA ARG A 251 -19.50 4.49 -16.71
C ARG A 251 -18.92 4.43 -18.12
N MET A 252 -18.03 5.35 -18.47
CA MET A 252 -17.33 5.33 -19.77
C MET A 252 -16.37 4.13 -19.88
N LEU A 253 -15.61 3.84 -18.83
CA LEU A 253 -14.66 2.72 -18.82
C LEU A 253 -15.36 1.35 -18.91
N ARG A 254 -16.61 1.24 -18.44
CA ARG A 254 -17.43 0.03 -18.59
C ARG A 254 -17.59 -0.39 -20.05
N GLU A 255 -17.61 0.56 -20.99
CA GLU A 255 -17.74 0.25 -22.43
C GLU A 255 -16.48 -0.39 -23.02
N HIS A 256 -15.37 -0.39 -22.29
CA HIS A 256 -14.14 -1.11 -22.65
C HIS A 256 -14.13 -2.56 -22.14
N MET A 257 -15.22 -3.03 -21.54
CA MET A 257 -15.33 -4.34 -20.91
C MET A 257 -16.26 -5.25 -21.71
N MET A 258 -15.99 -6.57 -21.72
CA MET A 258 -16.92 -7.58 -22.25
C MET A 258 -17.01 -8.81 -21.35
N GLY A 259 -18.06 -9.62 -21.56
CA GLY A 259 -18.30 -10.88 -20.87
C GLY A 259 -18.34 -10.72 -19.34
N ASP A 260 -17.84 -11.73 -18.63
CA ASP A 260 -17.81 -11.76 -17.16
C ASP A 260 -17.07 -10.57 -16.54
N ASN A 261 -16.05 -10.03 -17.22
CA ASN A 261 -15.34 -8.85 -16.75
C ASN A 261 -16.22 -7.60 -16.78
N LYS A 262 -17.15 -7.48 -17.75
CA LYS A 262 -18.12 -6.38 -17.80
C LYS A 262 -19.08 -6.45 -16.62
N VAL A 263 -19.60 -7.65 -16.30
CA VAL A 263 -20.49 -7.86 -15.15
C VAL A 263 -19.78 -7.47 -13.86
N ARG A 264 -18.62 -8.07 -13.58
CA ARG A 264 -17.83 -7.79 -12.37
C ARG A 264 -17.43 -6.32 -12.23
N PHE A 265 -17.05 -5.68 -13.35
CA PHE A 265 -16.71 -4.26 -13.35
C PHE A 265 -17.94 -3.41 -13.04
N SER A 266 -19.08 -3.73 -13.66
CA SER A 266 -20.33 -2.99 -13.45
C SER A 266 -20.79 -3.09 -12.01
N ASP A 267 -20.81 -4.29 -11.42
CA ASP A 267 -21.22 -4.48 -10.03
C ASP A 267 -20.35 -3.66 -9.06
N ALA A 268 -19.03 -3.69 -9.26
CA ALA A 268 -18.10 -2.94 -8.43
C ALA A 268 -18.21 -1.42 -8.66
N ALA A 269 -18.34 -0.97 -9.91
CA ALA A 269 -18.51 0.44 -10.25
C ALA A 269 -19.82 1.01 -9.69
N GLU A 270 -20.94 0.33 -9.86
CA GLU A 270 -22.24 0.79 -9.35
C GLU A 270 -22.24 0.86 -7.81
N ASN A 271 -21.61 -0.10 -7.12
CA ASN A 271 -21.44 -0.03 -5.67
C ASN A 271 -20.63 1.22 -5.24
N MET A 272 -19.56 1.55 -5.97
CA MET A 272 -18.75 2.75 -5.71
C MET A 272 -19.56 4.04 -5.95
N ILE A 273 -20.39 4.07 -6.99
CA ILE A 273 -21.23 5.21 -7.35
C ILE A 273 -22.36 5.40 -6.33
N ALA A 274 -22.99 4.30 -5.87
CA ALA A 274 -24.03 4.34 -4.84
C ALA A 274 -23.50 4.92 -3.52
N GLN A 275 -22.33 4.44 -3.06
CA GLN A 275 -21.66 4.97 -1.86
C GLN A 275 -21.35 6.47 -1.97
N ALA A 276 -20.99 6.94 -3.17
CA ALA A 276 -20.78 8.36 -3.42
C ALA A 276 -22.05 9.21 -3.24
N GLY A 277 -23.21 8.66 -3.64
CA GLY A 277 -24.52 9.27 -3.43
C GLY A 277 -24.86 9.41 -1.95
N GLU A 278 -24.62 8.36 -1.17
CA GLU A 278 -24.84 8.36 0.29
C GLU A 278 -23.98 9.41 1.00
N LEU A 279 -22.68 9.49 0.69
CA LEU A 279 -21.76 10.48 1.26
C LEU A 279 -22.23 11.93 1.01
N ARG A 280 -22.74 12.20 -0.19
CA ARG A 280 -23.30 13.52 -0.53
C ARG A 280 -24.57 13.82 0.26
N ALA A 281 -25.48 12.85 0.39
CA ALA A 281 -26.72 13.02 1.15
C ALA A 281 -26.45 13.26 2.64
N SER A 282 -25.51 12.51 3.25
CA SER A 282 -25.11 12.72 4.64
C SER A 282 -24.45 14.08 4.89
N GLY A 283 -23.61 14.56 3.96
CA GLY A 283 -23.00 15.89 4.06
C GLY A 283 -24.01 17.04 3.94
N GLN A 284 -25.06 16.87 3.12
CA GLN A 284 -26.15 17.86 3.02
C GLN A 284 -27.01 17.91 4.28
N MET A 285 -27.26 16.77 4.94
CA MET A 285 -28.04 16.72 6.18
C MET A 285 -27.32 17.33 7.39
N GLN A 286 -25.98 17.45 7.37
CA GLN A 286 -25.20 18.10 8.43
C GLN A 286 -25.13 19.63 8.31
N LEU A 287 -25.68 20.19 7.22
CA LEU A 287 -25.67 21.63 6.91
C LEU A 287 -27.05 22.29 7.03
N ILE A 288 -28.07 21.55 7.51
CA ILE A 288 -29.43 22.02 7.79
C ILE A 288 -29.61 22.04 9.31
#